data_AF-A0A3B8IM80-F1
#
_entry.id   AF-A0A3B8IM80-F1
#
_cell.length_a   1.000
_cell.length_b   1.000
_cell.length_c   1.000
_cell.angle_alpha   90.00
_cell.angle_beta   90.00
_cell.angle_gamma   90.00
#
_symmetry.space_group_name_H-M   'P 1'
#
loop_
_entity.id
_entity.type
_entity.pdbx_description
1 polymer ?
#
loop_
_entity_poly.entity_id
_entity_poly.type
_entity_poly.pdbx_seq_one_letter_code
_entity_poly.pdbx_strand_id
1 'polypeptide(L)'
;MSWKKYGFEFLSIFIAVIAAFALNNWNDNRRDHRAETKILTEILNGLEKDVLDVGENTMGHVRGIQACTYWRKVFTNEPVSLDSLEGYYGLLTRDFVSIQNTSGYETLKSRGFELIKNDSLRKQIISVYEFDYQYLKKLEEEYYELQFQENYFKEINQVIAPQFTYDSVGNISSIALPLPISEADQKVLLSYLWKIKRNRTFILGLYKEVEVNLKELMRDIESEIENR
;
A
#
# COMPACT_ATOMS: atom_id res chain seq x y z
N MET A 1 -21.59 34.38 65.67
CA MET A 1 -21.59 35.11 64.38
C MET A 1 -20.42 34.73 63.45
N SER A 2 -19.53 33.78 63.80
CA SER A 2 -18.32 33.48 62.99
C SER A 2 -18.45 32.34 61.98
N TRP A 3 -19.39 31.39 62.15
CA TRP A 3 -19.53 30.23 61.26
C TRP A 3 -19.94 30.56 59.82
N LYS A 4 -20.77 31.60 59.63
CA LYS A 4 -21.14 32.07 58.29
C LYS A 4 -19.93 32.65 57.53
N LYS A 5 -18.99 33.27 58.24
CA LYS A 5 -17.77 33.83 57.66
C LYS A 5 -16.81 32.71 57.26
N TYR A 6 -16.56 31.75 58.14
CA TYR A 6 -15.69 30.60 57.84
C TYR A 6 -16.26 29.71 56.72
N GLY A 7 -17.59 29.52 56.66
CA GLY A 7 -18.23 28.79 55.56
C GLY A 7 -18.09 29.50 54.20
N PHE A 8 -18.18 30.83 54.18
CA PHE A 8 -17.98 31.62 52.95
C PHE A 8 -16.52 31.61 52.48
N GLU A 9 -15.56 31.71 53.41
CA GLU A 9 -14.13 31.57 53.11
C GLU A 9 -13.80 30.17 52.55
N PHE A 10 -14.29 29.11 53.18
CA PHE A 10 -14.11 27.74 52.69
C PHE A 10 -14.72 27.55 51.29
N LEU A 11 -15.97 28.00 51.08
CA LEU A 11 -16.64 27.90 49.79
C LEU A 11 -15.89 28.67 48.69
N SER A 12 -15.34 29.84 49.02
CA SER A 12 -14.57 30.66 48.08
C SER A 12 -13.25 29.98 47.68
N ILE A 13 -12.52 29.40 48.65
CA ILE A 13 -11.30 28.62 48.38
C ILE A 13 -11.64 27.38 47.54
N PHE A 14 -12.71 26.68 47.89
CA PHE A 14 -13.16 25.49 47.16
C PHE A 14 -13.51 25.79 45.70
N ILE A 15 -14.27 26.86 45.44
CA ILE A 15 -14.60 27.32 44.07
C ILE A 15 -13.32 27.69 43.31
N ALA A 16 -12.39 28.41 43.95
CA ALA A 16 -11.13 28.79 43.30
C ALA A 16 -10.29 27.58 42.88
N VAL A 17 -10.21 26.55 43.73
CA VAL A 17 -9.49 25.30 43.44
C VAL A 17 -10.17 24.56 42.27
N ILE A 18 -11.49 24.38 42.31
CA ILE A 18 -12.22 23.73 41.20
C ILE A 18 -12.05 24.51 39.90
N ALA A 19 -12.14 25.84 39.93
CA ALA A 19 -11.96 26.67 38.75
C ALA A 19 -10.54 26.55 38.16
N ALA A 20 -9.51 26.49 39.01
CA ALA A 20 -8.14 26.27 38.57
C ALA A 20 -7.95 24.89 37.93
N PHE A 21 -8.49 23.82 38.53
CA PHE A 21 -8.48 22.49 37.94
C PHE A 21 -9.25 22.43 36.61
N ALA A 22 -10.43 23.06 36.55
CA ALA A 22 -11.23 23.13 35.33
C ALA A 22 -10.52 23.89 34.21
N LEU A 23 -9.85 25.00 34.53
CA LEU A 23 -9.07 25.80 33.57
C LEU A 23 -7.86 25.03 33.04
N ASN A 24 -7.14 24.32 33.91
CA ASN A 24 -6.03 23.45 33.49
C ASN A 24 -6.51 22.33 32.59
N ASN A 25 -7.59 21.63 32.96
CA ASN A 25 -8.19 20.58 32.12
C ASN A 25 -8.63 21.12 30.76
N TRP A 26 -9.20 22.33 30.71
CA TRP A 26 -9.59 22.96 29.46
C TRP A 26 -8.39 23.29 28.56
N ASN A 27 -7.30 23.80 29.15
CA ASN A 27 -6.08 24.10 28.43
C ASN A 27 -5.39 22.83 27.90
N ASP A 28 -5.34 21.76 28.71
CA ASP A 28 -4.83 20.46 28.29
C ASP A 28 -5.68 19.87 27.16
N ASN A 29 -7.01 19.88 27.29
CA ASN A 29 -7.91 19.39 26.25
C ASN A 29 -7.75 20.17 24.93
N ARG A 30 -7.56 21.49 25.00
CA ARG A 30 -7.27 22.32 23.81
C ARG A 30 -5.93 21.95 23.17
N ARG A 31 -4.89 21.68 23.97
CA ARG A 31 -3.57 21.28 23.46
C ARG A 31 -3.65 19.91 22.78
N ASP A 32 -4.29 18.96 23.43
CA ASP A 32 -4.43 17.59 22.93
C ASP A 32 -5.24 17.57 21.64
N HIS A 33 -6.31 18.37 21.57
CA HIS A 33 -7.10 18.54 20.35
C HIS A 33 -6.27 19.09 19.18
N ARG A 34 -5.44 20.12 19.40
CA ARG A 34 -4.55 20.65 18.35
C ARG A 34 -3.52 19.60 17.89
N ALA A 35 -3.02 18.79 18.82
CA ALA A 35 -2.08 17.72 18.50
C ALA A 35 -2.76 16.62 17.67
N GLU A 36 -3.98 16.21 18.06
CA GLU A 36 -4.81 15.26 17.34
C GLU A 36 -5.06 15.72 15.90
N THR A 37 -5.59 16.95 15.69
CA THR A 37 -5.84 17.49 14.35
C THR A 37 -4.58 17.49 13.50
N LYS A 38 -3.44 17.96 14.04
CA LYS A 38 -2.18 18.00 13.30
C LYS A 38 -1.73 16.60 12.86
N ILE A 39 -1.80 15.63 13.76
CA ILE A 39 -1.41 14.24 13.49
C ILE A 39 -2.34 13.62 12.44
N LEU A 40 -3.66 13.83 12.57
CA LEU A 40 -4.64 13.35 11.60
C LEU A 40 -4.40 13.96 10.21
N THR A 41 -4.09 15.25 10.12
CA THR A 41 -3.70 15.90 8.86
C THR A 41 -2.41 15.31 8.28
N GLU A 42 -1.40 15.01 9.10
CA GLU A 42 -0.17 14.35 8.64
C GLU A 42 -0.44 12.93 8.12
N ILE A 43 -1.32 12.18 8.78
CA ILE A 43 -1.78 10.86 8.31
C ILE A 43 -2.52 10.99 6.97
N LEU A 44 -3.48 11.91 6.86
CA LEU A 44 -4.26 12.14 5.64
C LEU A 44 -3.36 12.42 4.42
N ASN A 45 -2.40 13.34 4.57
CA ASN A 45 -1.43 13.67 3.51
C ASN A 45 -0.53 12.46 3.13
N GLY A 46 -0.27 11.56 4.08
CA GLY A 46 0.43 10.30 3.82
C GLY A 46 -0.42 9.34 3.00
N LEU A 47 -1.67 9.14 3.41
CA LEU A 47 -2.62 8.24 2.74
C LEU A 47 -2.89 8.64 1.28
N GLU A 48 -2.94 9.94 0.97
CA GLU A 48 -3.06 10.41 -0.42
C GLU A 48 -1.95 9.88 -1.33
N LYS A 49 -0.71 9.84 -0.82
CA LYS A 49 0.43 9.29 -1.55
C LYS A 49 0.39 7.77 -1.61
N ASP A 50 -0.04 7.14 -0.52
CA ASP A 50 -0.15 5.68 -0.46
C ASP A 50 -1.21 5.15 -1.46
N VAL A 51 -2.30 5.89 -1.68
CA VAL A 51 -3.29 5.56 -2.73
C VAL A 51 -2.68 5.62 -4.13
N LEU A 52 -1.76 6.57 -4.39
CA LEU A 52 -1.04 6.63 -5.67
C LEU A 52 -0.10 5.44 -5.84
N ASP A 53 0.65 5.05 -4.80
CA ASP A 53 1.52 3.86 -4.81
C ASP A 53 0.72 2.58 -5.10
N VAL A 54 -0.41 2.40 -4.40
CA VAL A 54 -1.36 1.30 -4.63
C VAL A 54 -1.85 1.29 -6.08
N GLY A 55 -2.18 2.46 -6.64
CA GLY A 55 -2.62 2.60 -8.03
C GLY A 55 -1.56 2.20 -9.06
N GLU A 56 -0.32 2.66 -8.89
CA GLU A 56 0.80 2.34 -9.78
C GLU A 56 1.15 0.84 -9.73
N ASN A 57 1.20 0.27 -8.54
CA ASN A 57 1.47 -1.16 -8.36
C ASN A 57 0.33 -2.03 -8.93
N THR A 58 -0.93 -1.63 -8.72
CA THR A 58 -2.10 -2.27 -9.34
C THR A 58 -1.99 -2.27 -10.87
N MET A 59 -1.67 -1.12 -11.47
CA MET A 59 -1.47 -1.00 -12.91
C MET A 59 -0.30 -1.87 -13.40
N GLY A 60 0.79 -1.92 -12.62
CA GLY A 60 1.94 -2.78 -12.87
C GLY A 60 1.56 -4.26 -12.96
N HIS A 61 0.80 -4.78 -11.99
CA HIS A 61 0.30 -6.16 -12.01
C HIS A 61 -0.65 -6.45 -13.16
N VAL A 62 -1.55 -5.53 -13.49
CA VAL A 62 -2.44 -5.65 -14.66
C VAL A 62 -1.63 -5.77 -15.95
N ARG A 63 -0.61 -4.92 -16.13
CA ARG A 63 0.31 -4.99 -17.28
C ARG A 63 1.13 -6.29 -17.28
N GLY A 64 1.54 -6.80 -16.12
CA GLY A 64 2.17 -8.12 -15.99
C GLY A 64 1.25 -9.27 -16.42
N ILE A 65 -0.05 -9.21 -16.13
CA ILE A 65 -1.03 -10.20 -16.61
C ILE A 65 -1.19 -10.12 -18.13
N GLN A 66 -1.16 -8.91 -18.70
CA GLN A 66 -1.15 -8.72 -20.15
C GLN A 66 0.12 -9.31 -20.78
N ALA A 67 1.29 -9.14 -20.15
CA ALA A 67 2.53 -9.78 -20.56
C ALA A 67 2.40 -11.32 -20.56
N CYS A 68 1.80 -11.92 -19.54
CA CYS A 68 1.53 -13.36 -19.54
C CYS A 68 0.64 -13.80 -20.71
N THR A 69 -0.30 -12.95 -21.13
CA THR A 69 -1.18 -13.23 -22.28
C THR A 69 -0.42 -13.11 -23.60
N TYR A 70 0.44 -12.11 -23.73
CA TYR A 70 1.34 -11.94 -24.87
C TYR A 70 2.27 -13.13 -25.04
N TRP A 71 3.00 -13.50 -23.98
CA TRP A 71 3.97 -14.60 -24.03
C TRP A 71 3.30 -15.95 -24.22
N ARG A 72 2.05 -16.13 -23.76
CA ARG A 72 1.27 -17.33 -24.08
C ARG A 72 1.11 -17.50 -25.58
N LYS A 73 0.73 -16.43 -26.29
CA LYS A 73 0.58 -16.44 -27.75
C LYS A 73 1.90 -16.74 -28.46
N VAL A 74 2.99 -16.13 -28.00
CA VAL A 74 4.34 -16.41 -28.51
C VAL A 74 4.66 -17.90 -28.37
N PHE A 75 4.44 -18.48 -27.19
CA PHE A 75 4.74 -19.88 -26.94
C PHE A 75 3.79 -20.85 -27.65
N THR A 76 2.57 -20.44 -28.01
CA THR A 76 1.61 -21.26 -28.78
C THR A 76 1.62 -21.00 -30.29
N ASN A 77 2.59 -20.23 -30.79
CA ASN A 77 2.73 -19.83 -32.20
C ASN A 77 1.50 -19.07 -32.74
N GLU A 78 0.79 -18.36 -31.87
CA GLU A 78 -0.25 -17.42 -32.27
C GLU A 78 0.37 -16.08 -32.71
N PRO A 79 -0.26 -15.37 -33.66
CA PRO A 79 0.23 -14.06 -34.09
C PRO A 79 0.28 -13.03 -32.94
N VAL A 80 1.38 -12.28 -32.88
CA VAL A 80 1.59 -11.18 -31.91
C VAL A 80 2.19 -9.96 -32.61
N SER A 81 1.94 -8.76 -32.06
CA SER A 81 2.68 -7.56 -32.47
C SER A 81 4.07 -7.56 -31.82
N LEU A 82 5.10 -7.15 -32.57
CA LEU A 82 6.47 -7.05 -32.06
C LEU A 82 6.77 -5.66 -31.46
N ASP A 83 5.92 -4.66 -31.72
CA ASP A 83 6.09 -3.30 -31.18
C ASP A 83 6.00 -3.26 -29.64
N SER A 84 5.32 -4.25 -29.04
CA SER A 84 5.17 -4.36 -27.58
C SER A 84 6.13 -5.38 -26.95
N LEU A 85 7.05 -5.95 -27.73
CA LEU A 85 7.93 -7.05 -27.29
C LEU A 85 8.77 -6.63 -26.08
N GLU A 86 9.49 -5.52 -26.17
CA GLU A 86 10.38 -5.03 -25.11
C GLU A 86 9.60 -4.76 -23.81
N GLY A 87 8.46 -4.09 -23.94
CA GLY A 87 7.58 -3.79 -22.80
C GLY A 87 7.10 -5.06 -22.10
N TYR A 88 6.57 -6.03 -22.86
CA TYR A 88 6.09 -7.28 -22.27
C TYR A 88 7.21 -8.20 -21.80
N TYR A 89 8.41 -8.12 -22.37
CA TYR A 89 9.60 -8.78 -21.83
C TYR A 89 9.93 -8.23 -20.44
N GLY A 90 10.05 -6.90 -20.30
CA GLY A 90 10.40 -6.24 -19.04
C GLY A 90 9.31 -6.25 -17.97
N LEU A 91 8.07 -6.62 -18.31
CA LEU A 91 6.94 -6.69 -17.38
C LEU A 91 6.60 -8.12 -16.93
N LEU A 92 7.02 -9.15 -17.67
CA LEU A 92 6.60 -10.52 -17.41
C LEU A 92 6.94 -10.96 -15.97
N THR A 93 8.19 -10.80 -15.56
CA THR A 93 8.69 -11.17 -14.24
C THR A 93 9.03 -9.97 -13.36
N ARG A 94 8.52 -8.78 -13.67
CA ARG A 94 8.75 -7.60 -12.83
C ARG A 94 8.02 -7.72 -11.50
N ASP A 95 8.77 -7.53 -10.42
CA ASP A 95 8.28 -7.44 -9.04
C ASP A 95 8.04 -5.98 -8.63
N PHE A 96 7.26 -5.79 -7.59
CA PHE A 96 6.87 -4.48 -7.07
C PHE A 96 7.23 -4.36 -5.58
N VAL A 97 7.21 -3.13 -5.08
CA VAL A 97 7.52 -2.79 -3.68
C VAL A 97 6.39 -1.91 -3.18
N SER A 98 5.94 -2.14 -1.94
CA SER A 98 4.89 -1.32 -1.33
C SER A 98 5.52 -0.22 -0.48
N ILE A 99 5.36 1.04 -0.90
CA ILE A 99 5.91 2.19 -0.19
C ILE A 99 4.79 2.89 0.59
N GLN A 100 4.97 3.01 1.91
CA GLN A 100 3.93 3.47 2.83
C GLN A 100 4.41 4.65 3.67
N ASN A 101 3.59 5.69 3.82
CA ASN A 101 3.92 6.89 4.58
C ASN A 101 3.59 6.72 6.08
N THR A 102 4.58 6.39 6.90
CA THR A 102 4.36 6.07 8.33
C THR A 102 4.55 7.23 9.32
N SER A 103 5.03 8.40 8.87
CA SER A 103 5.43 9.49 9.78
C SER A 103 4.35 9.98 10.75
N GLY A 104 3.13 10.23 10.25
CA GLY A 104 1.99 10.65 11.07
C GLY A 104 1.54 9.55 12.02
N TYR A 105 1.54 8.29 11.55
CA TYR A 105 1.21 7.12 12.36
C TYR A 105 2.20 6.89 13.50
N GLU A 106 3.51 6.96 13.23
CA GLU A 106 4.55 6.82 14.26
C GLU A 106 4.48 7.95 15.29
N THR A 107 4.12 9.16 14.83
CA THR A 107 3.87 10.29 15.74
C THR A 107 2.67 10.00 16.66
N LEU A 108 1.56 9.50 16.12
CA LEU A 108 0.40 9.07 16.91
C LEU A 108 0.78 7.98 17.92
N LYS A 109 1.50 6.95 17.48
CA LYS A 109 1.96 5.84 18.32
C LYS A 109 2.83 6.32 19.47
N SER A 110 3.75 7.25 19.20
CA SER A 110 4.63 7.84 20.23
C SER A 110 3.88 8.70 21.26
N ARG A 111 2.80 9.36 20.83
CA ARG A 111 1.94 10.20 21.69
C ARG A 111 0.88 9.40 22.44
N GLY A 112 0.58 8.19 21.96
CA GLY A 112 -0.46 7.30 22.46
C GLY A 112 -1.74 7.40 21.63
N PHE A 113 -2.26 6.24 21.21
CA PHE A 113 -3.46 6.16 20.36
C PHE A 113 -4.71 6.79 21.01
N GLU A 114 -4.78 6.83 22.34
CA GLU A 114 -5.88 7.45 23.12
C GLU A 114 -6.00 8.97 22.91
N LEU A 115 -5.05 9.59 22.21
CA LEU A 115 -5.19 10.95 21.70
C LEU A 115 -6.38 11.08 20.75
N ILE A 116 -6.63 10.05 19.93
CA ILE A 116 -7.83 9.97 19.09
C ILE A 116 -8.98 9.43 19.94
N LYS A 117 -9.97 10.28 20.20
CA LYS A 117 -11.14 9.94 21.04
C LYS A 117 -12.18 9.09 20.33
N ASN A 118 -12.22 9.17 19.00
CA ASN A 118 -13.06 8.30 18.20
C ASN A 118 -12.44 6.89 18.13
N ASP A 119 -12.96 5.98 18.95
CA ASP A 119 -12.51 4.59 19.03
C ASP A 119 -12.57 3.85 17.68
N SER A 120 -13.55 4.18 16.83
CA SER A 120 -13.71 3.57 15.51
C SER A 120 -12.57 4.01 14.59
N LEU A 121 -12.38 5.33 14.45
CA LEU A 121 -11.30 5.91 13.65
C LEU A 121 -9.93 5.40 14.10
N ARG A 122 -9.70 5.40 15.43
CA ARG A 122 -8.45 4.91 16.01
C ARG A 122 -8.16 3.46 15.63
N LYS A 123 -9.16 2.57 15.68
CA LYS A 123 -9.02 1.17 15.28
C LYS A 123 -8.74 1.01 13.79
N GLN A 124 -9.40 1.81 12.95
CA GLN A 124 -9.16 1.79 11.51
C GLN A 124 -7.73 2.21 11.17
N ILE A 125 -7.22 3.30 11.78
CA ILE A 125 -5.82 3.72 11.62
C ILE A 125 -4.88 2.58 12.00
N ILE A 126 -5.08 1.95 13.16
CA ILE A 126 -4.24 0.84 13.59
C ILE A 126 -4.30 -0.33 12.59
N SER A 127 -5.49 -0.67 12.09
CA SER A 127 -5.69 -1.76 11.14
C SER A 127 -4.91 -1.53 9.84
N VAL A 128 -5.00 -0.34 9.26
CA VAL A 128 -4.29 -0.01 8.01
C VAL A 128 -2.77 -0.17 8.18
N TYR A 129 -2.21 0.43 9.23
CA TYR A 129 -0.75 0.49 9.40
C TYR A 129 -0.12 -0.79 9.96
N GLU A 130 -0.78 -1.48 10.89
CA GLU A 130 -0.23 -2.66 11.56
C GLU A 130 -0.65 -3.98 10.89
N PHE A 131 -1.71 -3.97 10.07
CA PHE A 131 -2.18 -5.18 9.37
C PHE A 131 -2.11 -5.05 7.85
N ASP A 132 -2.87 -4.14 7.24
CA ASP A 132 -3.01 -4.09 5.77
C ASP A 132 -1.67 -3.87 5.07
N TYR A 133 -0.93 -2.85 5.52
CA TYR A 133 0.41 -2.51 5.01
C TYR A 133 1.44 -3.60 5.24
N GLN A 134 1.43 -4.23 6.43
CA GLN A 134 2.35 -5.33 6.73
C GLN A 134 2.05 -6.56 5.89
N TYR A 135 0.78 -6.86 5.66
CA TYR A 135 0.37 -8.00 4.86
C TYR A 135 0.73 -7.81 3.39
N LEU A 136 0.44 -6.63 2.83
CA LEU A 136 0.81 -6.28 1.46
C LEU A 136 2.32 -6.33 1.26
N LYS A 137 3.10 -5.73 2.16
CA LYS A 137 4.56 -5.76 2.12
C LYS A 137 5.11 -7.18 2.12
N LYS A 138 4.64 -8.03 3.04
CA LYS A 138 5.10 -9.42 3.12
C LYS A 138 4.88 -10.18 1.83
N LEU A 139 3.75 -9.95 1.16
CA LEU A 139 3.45 -10.62 -0.09
C LEU A 139 4.26 -10.07 -1.27
N GLU A 140 4.40 -8.75 -1.39
CA GLU A 140 5.18 -8.12 -2.46
C GLU A 140 6.69 -8.33 -2.34
N GLU A 141 7.23 -8.40 -1.11
CA GLU A 141 8.69 -8.30 -0.89
C GLU A 141 9.32 -9.55 -0.27
N GLU A 142 8.56 -10.37 0.48
CA GLU A 142 9.14 -11.43 1.32
C GLU A 142 8.63 -12.83 0.95
N TYR A 143 7.44 -12.93 0.37
CA TYR A 143 6.84 -14.22 0.04
C TYR A 143 7.40 -14.74 -1.28
N TYR A 144 8.33 -15.68 -1.18
CA TYR A 144 9.09 -16.23 -2.30
C TYR A 144 8.23 -16.56 -3.52
N GLU A 145 7.06 -17.19 -3.37
CA GLU A 145 6.20 -17.56 -4.50
C GLU A 145 5.71 -16.36 -5.37
N LEU A 146 5.74 -15.14 -4.84
CA LEU A 146 5.36 -13.89 -5.53
C LEU A 146 6.55 -13.11 -6.07
N GLN A 147 7.79 -13.56 -5.83
CA GLN A 147 9.01 -12.96 -6.39
C GLN A 147 9.24 -13.50 -7.80
N PHE A 148 8.54 -12.95 -8.80
CA PHE A 148 8.52 -13.47 -10.15
C PHE A 148 9.88 -13.40 -10.84
N GLN A 149 10.66 -12.36 -10.56
CA GLN A 149 12.02 -12.21 -11.10
C GLN A 149 12.90 -13.34 -10.58
N GLU A 150 12.86 -13.60 -9.27
CA GLU A 150 13.67 -14.63 -8.65
C GLU A 150 13.26 -16.04 -9.09
N ASN A 151 11.95 -16.31 -9.20
CA ASN A 151 11.43 -17.66 -9.46
C ASN A 151 11.47 -18.10 -10.92
N TYR A 152 11.35 -17.17 -11.87
CA TYR A 152 11.06 -17.55 -13.26
C TYR A 152 11.93 -16.86 -14.31
N PHE A 153 12.57 -15.73 -13.98
CA PHE A 153 13.29 -14.94 -14.98
C PHE A 153 14.38 -15.77 -15.65
N LYS A 154 15.21 -16.46 -14.88
CA LYS A 154 16.38 -17.15 -15.42
C LYS A 154 15.98 -18.23 -16.44
N GLU A 155 15.03 -19.08 -16.08
CA GLU A 155 14.55 -20.21 -16.89
C GLU A 155 13.82 -19.71 -18.14
N ILE A 156 12.95 -18.71 -18.00
CA ILE A 156 12.26 -18.10 -19.15
C ILE A 156 13.28 -17.43 -20.07
N ASN A 157 14.21 -16.65 -19.50
CA ASN A 157 15.20 -15.87 -20.24
C ASN A 157 16.16 -16.75 -21.03
N GLN A 158 16.55 -17.91 -20.50
CA GLN A 158 17.36 -18.90 -21.22
C GLN A 158 16.72 -19.38 -22.52
N VAL A 159 15.38 -19.39 -22.59
CA VAL A 159 14.65 -19.78 -23.80
C VAL A 159 14.47 -18.61 -24.75
N ILE A 160 14.07 -17.44 -24.26
CA ILE A 160 13.67 -16.32 -25.11
C ILE A 160 14.85 -15.45 -25.57
N ALA A 161 15.85 -15.22 -24.71
CA ALA A 161 16.94 -14.30 -25.02
C ALA A 161 17.77 -14.68 -26.25
N PRO A 162 18.09 -15.97 -26.48
CA PRO A 162 18.81 -16.38 -27.69
C PRO A 162 18.07 -16.11 -29.00
N GLN A 163 16.76 -15.86 -28.94
CA GLN A 163 15.92 -15.61 -30.11
C GLN A 163 15.74 -14.12 -30.40
N PHE A 164 16.25 -13.23 -29.54
CA PHE A 164 16.17 -11.80 -29.78
C PHE A 164 17.10 -11.35 -30.91
N THR A 165 16.64 -10.35 -31.63
CA THR A 165 17.46 -9.54 -32.53
C THR A 165 17.63 -8.16 -31.93
N TYR A 166 18.73 -7.51 -32.27
CA TYR A 166 19.11 -6.23 -31.70
C TYR A 166 19.27 -5.18 -32.81
N ASP A 167 18.87 -3.95 -32.51
CA ASP A 167 19.12 -2.81 -33.38
C ASP A 167 20.61 -2.41 -33.38
N SER A 168 20.94 -1.38 -34.17
CA SER A 168 22.32 -0.88 -34.30
C SER A 168 22.93 -0.32 -33.01
N VAL A 169 22.13 -0.02 -31.98
CA VAL A 169 22.59 0.52 -30.69
C VAL A 169 22.48 -0.49 -29.54
N GLY A 170 22.01 -1.72 -29.83
CA GLY A 170 21.95 -2.83 -28.90
C GLY A 170 20.62 -3.00 -28.15
N ASN A 171 19.55 -2.32 -28.56
CA ASN A 171 18.21 -2.56 -27.98
C ASN A 171 17.54 -3.77 -28.63
N ILE A 172 16.65 -4.45 -27.91
CA ILE A 172 15.84 -5.54 -28.47
C ILE A 172 14.91 -4.97 -29.53
N SER A 173 15.08 -5.39 -30.79
CA SER A 173 14.26 -4.91 -31.91
C SER A 173 13.19 -5.89 -32.36
N SER A 174 13.42 -7.19 -32.17
CA SER A 174 12.52 -8.25 -32.62
C SER A 174 12.86 -9.59 -31.96
N ILE A 175 12.07 -10.62 -32.26
CA ILE A 175 12.30 -12.00 -31.83
C ILE A 175 12.03 -12.96 -33.01
N ALA A 176 12.89 -13.95 -33.20
CA ALA A 176 12.69 -14.99 -34.20
C ALA A 176 11.50 -15.89 -33.81
N LEU A 177 10.52 -16.02 -34.70
CA LEU A 177 9.33 -16.86 -34.50
C LEU A 177 9.14 -17.84 -35.67
N PRO A 178 8.62 -19.06 -35.41
CA PRO A 178 8.30 -19.62 -34.09
C PRO A 178 9.55 -19.92 -33.26
N LEU A 179 9.42 -19.95 -31.93
CA LEU A 179 10.56 -20.29 -31.06
C LEU A 179 10.95 -21.77 -31.25
N PRO A 180 12.26 -22.10 -31.35
CA PRO A 180 12.72 -23.47 -31.52
C PRO A 180 12.74 -24.23 -30.18
N ILE A 181 11.57 -24.44 -29.57
CA ILE A 181 11.40 -25.07 -28.25
C ILE A 181 10.74 -26.45 -28.34
N SER A 182 11.08 -27.35 -27.42
CA SER A 182 10.44 -28.67 -27.35
C SER A 182 9.01 -28.57 -26.78
N GLU A 183 8.17 -29.58 -27.03
CA GLU A 183 6.82 -29.65 -26.44
C GLU A 183 6.89 -29.68 -24.89
N ALA A 184 7.93 -30.32 -24.32
CA ALA A 184 8.12 -30.36 -22.88
C ALA A 184 8.43 -28.96 -22.32
N ASP A 185 9.36 -28.23 -22.94
CA ASP A 185 9.72 -26.87 -22.52
C ASP A 185 8.54 -25.90 -22.68
N GLN A 186 7.79 -26.03 -23.78
CA GLN A 186 6.58 -25.26 -24.02
C GLN A 186 5.58 -25.46 -22.86
N LYS A 187 5.33 -26.70 -22.42
CA LYS A 187 4.43 -26.99 -21.29
C LYS A 187 4.94 -26.38 -19.98
N VAL A 188 6.25 -26.44 -19.71
CA VAL A 188 6.86 -25.81 -18.54
C VAL A 188 6.64 -24.30 -18.55
N LEU A 189 6.96 -23.63 -19.67
CA LEU A 189 6.77 -22.19 -19.82
C LEU A 189 5.30 -21.78 -19.65
N LEU A 190 4.37 -22.52 -20.26
CA LEU A 190 2.93 -22.28 -20.10
C LEU A 190 2.46 -22.45 -18.65
N SER A 191 3.07 -23.36 -17.90
CA SER A 191 2.81 -23.54 -16.46
C SER A 191 3.31 -22.36 -15.64
N TYR A 192 4.48 -21.80 -15.96
CA TYR A 192 5.00 -20.59 -15.33
C TYR A 192 4.10 -19.39 -15.62
N LEU A 193 3.69 -19.18 -16.88
CA LEU A 193 2.75 -18.12 -17.24
C LEU A 193 1.41 -18.24 -16.50
N TRP A 194 0.92 -19.46 -16.30
CA TRP A 194 -0.28 -19.71 -15.52
C TRP A 194 -0.09 -19.30 -14.06
N LYS A 195 1.03 -19.70 -13.44
CA LYS A 195 1.35 -19.40 -12.04
C LYS A 195 1.54 -17.89 -11.81
N ILE A 196 2.34 -17.23 -12.65
CA ILE A 196 2.53 -15.76 -12.59
C ILE A 196 1.18 -15.04 -12.71
N LYS A 197 0.36 -15.39 -13.71
CA LYS A 197 -0.96 -14.76 -13.90
C LYS A 197 -1.87 -14.98 -12.69
N ARG A 198 -1.91 -16.20 -12.15
CA ARG A 198 -2.73 -16.53 -10.96
C ARG A 198 -2.32 -15.70 -9.75
N ASN A 199 -1.02 -15.60 -9.51
CA ASN A 199 -0.43 -14.88 -8.40
C ASN A 199 -0.65 -13.37 -8.51
N ARG A 200 -0.45 -12.78 -9.70
CA ARG A 200 -0.80 -11.37 -9.97
C ARG A 200 -2.30 -11.09 -9.77
N THR A 201 -3.16 -12.02 -10.16
CA THR A 201 -4.62 -11.89 -9.95
C THR A 201 -4.98 -11.94 -8.46
N PHE A 202 -4.29 -12.80 -7.70
CA PHE A 202 -4.47 -12.89 -6.25
C PHE A 202 -4.09 -11.58 -5.56
N ILE A 203 -2.90 -11.03 -5.84
CA ILE A 203 -2.44 -9.81 -5.17
C ILE A 203 -3.23 -8.57 -5.59
N LEU A 204 -3.76 -8.52 -6.82
CA LEU A 204 -4.71 -7.48 -7.24
C LEU A 204 -5.98 -7.44 -6.38
N GLY A 205 -6.43 -8.59 -5.86
CA GLY A 205 -7.53 -8.65 -4.90
C GLY A 205 -7.17 -7.92 -3.61
N LEU A 206 -5.96 -8.15 -3.10
CA LEU A 206 -5.46 -7.48 -1.90
C LEU A 206 -5.28 -5.98 -2.10
N TYR A 207 -4.66 -5.53 -3.21
CA TYR A 207 -4.53 -4.10 -3.49
C TYR A 207 -5.88 -3.39 -3.53
N LYS A 208 -6.91 -4.03 -4.08
CA LYS A 208 -8.27 -3.48 -4.09
C LYS A 208 -8.84 -3.33 -2.68
N GLU A 209 -8.62 -4.30 -1.80
CA GLU A 209 -9.06 -4.21 -0.40
C GLU A 209 -8.32 -3.09 0.32
N VAL A 210 -6.99 -3.01 0.18
CA VAL A 210 -6.18 -1.92 0.74
C VAL A 210 -6.67 -0.56 0.24
N GLU A 211 -6.84 -0.39 -1.07
CA GLU A 211 -7.32 0.88 -1.66
C GLU A 211 -8.67 1.32 -1.07
N VAL A 212 -9.60 0.39 -0.86
CA VAL A 212 -10.90 0.67 -0.22
C VAL A 212 -10.69 1.14 1.22
N ASN A 213 -9.89 0.41 2.00
CA ASN A 213 -9.60 0.76 3.39
C ASN A 213 -8.91 2.12 3.53
N LEU A 214 -7.98 2.46 2.63
CA LEU A 214 -7.34 3.78 2.61
C LEU A 214 -8.36 4.88 2.33
N LYS A 215 -9.21 4.72 1.31
CA LYS A 215 -10.23 5.70 0.96
C LYS A 215 -11.33 5.85 2.01
N GLU A 216 -11.66 4.78 2.73
CA GLU A 216 -12.55 4.83 3.89
C GLU A 216 -11.90 5.61 5.03
N LEU A 217 -10.66 5.27 5.38
CA LEU A 217 -9.93 5.95 6.43
C LEU A 217 -9.73 7.45 6.14
N MET A 218 -9.41 7.81 4.90
CA MET A 218 -9.28 9.23 4.49
C MET A 218 -10.58 10.00 4.76
N ARG A 219 -11.73 9.46 4.34
CA ARG A 219 -13.05 10.09 4.56
C ARG A 219 -13.38 10.22 6.05
N ASP A 220 -13.07 9.20 6.84
CA ASP A 220 -13.32 9.22 8.28
C ASP A 220 -12.41 10.24 8.99
N ILE A 221 -11.16 10.39 8.55
CA ILE A 221 -10.24 11.44 9.05
C ILE A 221 -10.74 12.83 8.68
N GLU A 222 -11.14 13.05 7.43
CA GLU A 222 -11.69 14.33 6.97
C GLU A 222 -12.92 14.72 7.80
N SER A 223 -13.85 13.78 7.98
CA SER A 223 -15.05 14.00 8.78
C SER A 223 -14.73 14.29 10.26
N GLU A 224 -13.74 13.61 10.83
CA GLU A 224 -13.30 13.87 12.20
C GLU A 224 -12.71 15.28 12.34
N ILE A 225 -11.95 15.76 11.35
CA ILE A 225 -11.37 17.11 11.35
C ILE A 225 -12.44 18.18 11.15
N GLU A 226 -13.44 17.95 10.29
CA GLU A 226 -14.51 18.93 10.00
C GLU A 226 -15.54 19.09 11.12
N ASN A 227 -15.84 18.01 11.85
CA ASN A 227 -16.86 18.02 12.91
C ASN A 227 -16.38 18.62 14.25
N ARG A 228 -15.27 19.37 14.25
CA ARG A 228 -14.55 19.85 15.44
C ARG A 228 -14.37 21.37 15.43
#